data_AF-A0A811TBJ2-F1
#
_entry.id   AF-A0A811TBJ2-F1
#
_cell.length_a   1.000
_cell.length_b   1.000
_cell.length_c   1.000
_cell.angle_alpha   90.00
_cell.angle_beta   90.00
_cell.angle_gamma   90.00
#
_symmetry.space_group_name_H-M   'P 1'
#
loop_
_entity.id
_entity.type
_entity.pdbx_description
1 polymer ?
#
loop_
_entity_poly.entity_id
_entity_poly.type
_entity_poly.pdbx_seq_one_letter_code
_entity_poly.pdbx_strand_id
1 'polypeptide(L)'
;MLSSDCVSAGSILRFDAQRFSQSKTVTHTVTSDEITTGGFVKDITLEPAAGPDLTVTAIDRPNHIYCGRDTLIYTTVANVGTVDVGTFDLTLEVNGVVVDTVSTVLPPEICTAGTCVAFEWTPISIGMSTLKVVVDSGGRISESDETNNELEETVQVNSSETIRVPADYPTIQTAINASSAGITIIVSPKNDTDNVYHEHVNINRDGIWLIAEGDVVIWNDVTKGFVYLPSDGDQVTVLGEGCTVQGFDLRANVSGTYDNYPGVGVRLCSDYNIIRDNHIHHTAGGIQVEDCSYNLIDNNTIGPVVLLVMGVWGDHNLITGNAFGSDTGNGWRLGGNMNRQDKPASYNSVRGNTVAGHTSLKGSGNLIYNNRFLGYAEMGSENTYNITKTHGTNLIDGPYLGGNYWSDYAGNDTDRDGVGDTPYLYDLLPLVEYTPTYTTADAVIALSIAAGSREYNPKMDVNNDGKVTSLDALMILQAASGVIRIA
;
A
#
# COMPACT_ATOMS: atom_id res chain seq x y z
N MET A 1 35.40 -15.74 -44.73
CA MET A 1 34.26 -15.38 -45.59
C MET A 1 33.80 -16.64 -46.28
N LEU A 2 32.54 -17.05 -46.08
CA LEU A 2 31.94 -18.16 -46.81
C LEU A 2 31.68 -17.68 -48.25
N SER A 3 32.14 -18.42 -49.26
CA SER A 3 31.82 -18.17 -50.67
C SER A 3 30.86 -19.26 -51.19
N SER A 4 30.32 -19.06 -52.40
CA SER A 4 29.44 -20.04 -53.06
C SER A 4 30.07 -21.43 -53.23
N ASP A 5 31.41 -21.54 -53.18
CA ASP A 5 32.14 -22.80 -53.36
C ASP A 5 32.24 -23.62 -52.07
N CYS A 6 31.80 -23.05 -50.93
CA CYS A 6 31.91 -23.66 -49.61
C CYS A 6 30.66 -24.48 -49.20
N VAL A 7 29.62 -24.50 -50.03
CA VAL A 7 28.32 -25.10 -49.71
C VAL A 7 27.82 -25.90 -50.91
N SER A 8 27.49 -27.17 -50.69
CA SER A 8 26.92 -28.07 -51.70
C SER A 8 25.61 -28.69 -51.21
N ALA A 9 24.83 -29.29 -52.12
CA ALA A 9 23.68 -30.09 -51.73
C ALA A 9 24.09 -31.19 -50.73
N GLY A 10 23.38 -31.28 -49.61
CA GLY A 10 23.71 -32.15 -48.48
C GLY A 10 24.55 -31.48 -47.38
N SER A 11 25.08 -30.27 -47.61
CA SER A 11 25.75 -29.49 -46.56
C SER A 11 24.76 -29.10 -45.46
N ILE A 12 25.18 -29.21 -44.20
CA ILE A 12 24.38 -28.79 -43.05
C ILE A 12 24.86 -27.41 -42.62
N LEU A 13 24.01 -26.41 -42.77
CA LEU A 13 24.21 -25.08 -42.23
C LEU A 13 23.67 -25.04 -40.81
N ARG A 14 24.47 -24.54 -39.87
CA ARG A 14 24.09 -24.31 -38.48
C ARG A 14 23.97 -22.81 -38.23
N PHE A 15 22.82 -22.40 -37.72
CA PHE A 15 22.51 -21.04 -37.34
C PHE A 15 22.32 -21.01 -35.83
N ASP A 16 23.19 -20.29 -35.13
CA ASP A 16 23.04 -20.01 -33.71
C ASP A 16 22.53 -18.57 -33.60
N ALA A 17 21.27 -18.40 -33.23
CA ALA A 17 20.66 -17.10 -32.98
C ALA A 17 20.59 -16.85 -31.48
N GLN A 18 20.97 -15.65 -31.03
CA GLN A 18 20.91 -15.22 -29.63
C GLN A 18 20.36 -13.80 -29.53
N ARG A 19 19.48 -13.56 -28.55
CA ARG A 19 18.98 -12.24 -28.17
C ARG A 19 18.67 -12.26 -26.67
N PHE A 20 19.31 -11.40 -25.88
CA PHE A 20 19.24 -11.44 -24.41
C PHE A 20 19.56 -12.84 -23.85
N SER A 21 18.68 -13.41 -23.01
CA SER A 21 18.80 -14.77 -22.44
C SER A 21 18.43 -15.89 -23.43
N GLN A 22 17.80 -15.56 -24.57
CA GLN A 22 17.25 -16.55 -25.49
C GLN A 22 18.30 -16.99 -26.50
N SER A 23 18.37 -18.31 -26.73
CA SER A 23 19.19 -18.87 -27.79
C SER A 23 18.45 -19.99 -28.53
N LYS A 24 18.66 -20.06 -29.84
CA LYS A 24 18.13 -21.14 -30.66
C LYS A 24 19.14 -21.54 -31.71
N THR A 25 19.49 -22.83 -31.68
CA THR A 25 20.30 -23.44 -32.73
C THR A 25 19.36 -24.10 -33.73
N VAL A 26 19.44 -23.67 -34.99
CA VAL A 26 18.68 -24.24 -36.10
C VAL A 26 19.64 -24.79 -37.13
N THR A 27 19.40 -26.00 -37.59
CA THR A 27 20.13 -26.58 -38.71
C THR A 27 19.29 -26.57 -39.98
N HIS A 28 19.94 -26.46 -41.14
CA HIS A 28 19.30 -26.59 -42.45
C HIS A 28 20.18 -27.42 -43.37
N THR A 29 19.63 -28.46 -43.98
CA THR A 29 20.32 -29.27 -44.98
C THR A 29 20.05 -28.67 -46.35
N VAL A 30 21.09 -28.19 -47.01
CA VAL A 30 20.98 -27.53 -48.32
C VAL A 30 20.57 -28.54 -49.38
N THR A 31 19.57 -28.19 -50.19
CA THR A 31 19.08 -29.02 -51.29
C THR A 31 19.67 -28.58 -52.64
N SER A 32 19.67 -29.47 -53.63
CA SER A 32 20.09 -29.12 -55.00
C SER A 32 19.23 -28.02 -55.61
N ASP A 33 17.94 -27.98 -55.28
CA ASP A 33 17.00 -26.97 -55.77
C ASP A 33 17.33 -25.58 -55.20
N GLU A 34 17.65 -25.48 -53.91
CA GLU A 34 18.07 -24.21 -53.29
C GLU A 34 19.37 -23.65 -53.90
N ILE A 35 20.30 -24.54 -54.29
CA ILE A 35 21.53 -24.12 -55.01
C ILE A 35 21.18 -23.53 -56.39
N THR A 36 20.24 -24.14 -57.11
CA THR A 36 19.88 -23.70 -58.48
C THR A 36 18.94 -22.48 -58.51
N THR A 37 18.13 -22.30 -57.46
CA THR A 37 17.15 -21.21 -57.35
C THR A 37 17.70 -19.96 -56.64
N GLY A 38 18.95 -19.99 -56.19
CA GLY A 38 19.64 -18.82 -55.62
C GLY A 38 19.55 -18.69 -54.10
N GLY A 39 19.13 -19.74 -53.38
CA GLY A 39 19.18 -19.83 -51.92
C GLY A 39 17.86 -20.28 -51.30
N PHE A 40 17.75 -20.02 -50.00
CA PHE A 40 16.55 -20.27 -49.20
C PHE A 40 16.35 -19.12 -48.19
N VAL A 41 15.13 -19.00 -47.69
CA VAL A 41 14.80 -18.14 -46.55
C VAL A 41 14.39 -19.05 -45.39
N LYS A 42 14.93 -18.79 -44.20
CA LYS A 42 14.56 -19.50 -42.99
C LYS A 42 14.34 -18.52 -41.86
N ASP A 43 13.08 -18.38 -41.49
CA ASP A 43 12.69 -17.59 -40.34
C ASP A 43 13.07 -18.33 -39.05
N ILE A 44 13.80 -17.65 -38.18
CA ILE A 44 14.17 -18.15 -36.86
C ILE A 44 13.42 -17.32 -35.82
N THR A 45 12.30 -17.86 -35.33
CA THR A 45 11.61 -17.26 -34.18
C THR A 45 12.27 -17.73 -32.90
N LEU A 46 12.74 -16.77 -32.10
CA LEU A 46 13.03 -16.96 -30.69
C LEU A 46 11.70 -16.76 -29.96
N GLU A 47 11.08 -17.87 -29.54
CA GLU A 47 9.90 -17.78 -28.69
C GLU A 47 10.37 -17.39 -27.28
N PRO A 48 9.66 -16.50 -26.57
CA PRO A 48 9.94 -16.23 -25.17
C PRO A 48 10.02 -17.55 -24.40
N ALA A 49 11.12 -17.76 -23.67
CA ALA A 49 11.17 -18.87 -22.74
C ALA A 49 10.04 -18.66 -21.71
N ALA A 50 9.25 -19.70 -21.44
CA ALA A 50 8.24 -19.62 -20.40
C ALA A 50 8.93 -19.30 -19.06
N GLY A 51 8.62 -18.16 -18.47
CA GLY A 51 9.28 -17.65 -17.28
C GLY A 51 8.69 -16.30 -16.86
N PRO A 52 9.03 -15.82 -15.65
CA PRO A 52 8.70 -14.47 -15.21
C PRO A 52 9.53 -13.42 -15.95
N ASP A 53 8.99 -12.21 -16.07
CA ASP A 53 9.65 -11.04 -16.66
C ASP A 53 9.06 -9.78 -16.00
N LEU A 54 9.70 -9.32 -14.94
CA LEU A 54 9.33 -8.14 -14.19
C LEU A 54 9.87 -6.91 -14.90
N THR A 55 9.13 -5.83 -14.79
CA THR A 55 9.58 -4.56 -15.35
C THR A 55 8.99 -3.40 -14.61
N VAL A 56 9.80 -2.35 -14.49
CA VAL A 56 9.39 -1.06 -13.94
C VAL A 56 8.90 -0.18 -15.10
N THR A 57 7.61 0.14 -15.13
CA THR A 57 7.01 0.85 -16.27
C THR A 57 6.90 2.35 -16.06
N ALA A 58 6.87 2.81 -14.81
CA ALA A 58 6.74 4.23 -14.45
C ALA A 58 7.33 4.54 -13.08
N ILE A 59 7.77 5.79 -12.90
CA ILE A 59 7.99 6.44 -11.61
C ILE A 59 7.07 7.65 -11.59
N ASP A 60 6.07 7.60 -10.71
CA ASP A 60 5.03 8.60 -10.52
C ASP A 60 5.24 9.30 -9.18
N ARG A 61 5.11 10.62 -9.16
CA ARG A 61 5.50 11.44 -8.01
C ARG A 61 4.82 12.81 -8.04
N PRO A 62 4.77 13.52 -6.90
CA PRO A 62 4.32 14.88 -6.91
C PRO A 62 5.18 15.80 -7.81
N ASN A 63 4.54 16.84 -8.35
CA ASN A 63 5.21 17.88 -9.13
C ASN A 63 6.32 18.60 -8.37
N HIS A 64 6.17 18.73 -7.05
CA HIS A 64 7.11 19.43 -6.18
C HIS A 64 7.52 18.58 -4.98
N ILE A 65 8.83 18.38 -4.83
CA ILE A 65 9.43 17.66 -3.71
C ILE A 65 10.24 18.64 -2.86
N TYR A 66 10.23 18.44 -1.55
CA TYR A 66 10.81 19.37 -0.57
C TYR A 66 11.71 18.63 0.42
N CYS A 67 12.82 19.27 0.78
CA CYS A 67 13.78 18.74 1.74
C CYS A 67 13.16 18.65 3.15
N GLY A 68 13.45 17.54 3.85
CA GLY A 68 13.00 17.27 5.21
C GLY A 68 11.55 16.78 5.31
N ARG A 69 10.97 16.32 4.20
CA ARG A 69 9.55 15.94 4.13
C ARG A 69 9.35 14.62 3.43
N ASP A 70 8.54 13.77 4.02
CA ASP A 70 8.09 12.53 3.41
C ASP A 70 7.39 12.81 2.08
N THR A 71 7.72 12.03 1.09
CA THR A 71 7.07 12.08 -0.21
C THR A 71 6.86 10.66 -0.68
N LEU A 72 5.73 10.44 -1.34
CA LEU A 72 5.42 9.17 -1.94
C LEU A 72 5.95 9.14 -3.35
N ILE A 73 6.81 8.17 -3.61
CA ILE A 73 7.25 7.83 -4.96
C ILE A 73 6.52 6.56 -5.33
N TYR A 74 5.58 6.67 -6.26
CA TYR A 74 4.86 5.55 -6.80
C TYR A 74 5.62 4.95 -7.98
N THR A 75 5.50 3.66 -8.15
CA THR A 75 5.99 2.94 -9.32
C THR A 75 4.96 1.93 -9.76
N THR A 76 4.91 1.68 -11.07
CA THR A 76 4.11 0.58 -11.61
C THR A 76 5.04 -0.54 -12.03
N VAL A 77 4.79 -1.73 -11.47
CA VAL A 77 5.59 -2.93 -11.71
C VAL A 77 4.71 -3.99 -12.36
N ALA A 78 5.11 -4.48 -13.52
CA ALA A 78 4.36 -5.50 -14.25
C ALA A 78 5.17 -6.77 -14.39
N ASN A 79 4.48 -7.92 -14.45
CA ASN A 79 5.05 -9.16 -14.96
C ASN A 79 4.58 -9.33 -16.40
N VAL A 80 5.46 -9.09 -17.36
CA VAL A 80 5.22 -9.28 -18.81
C VAL A 80 5.60 -10.68 -19.27
N GLY A 81 6.03 -11.53 -18.34
CA GLY A 81 6.34 -12.93 -18.56
C GLY A 81 5.09 -13.82 -18.56
N THR A 82 5.29 -15.13 -18.53
CA THR A 82 4.21 -16.14 -18.61
C THR A 82 4.03 -16.95 -17.32
N VAL A 83 4.79 -16.65 -16.27
CA VAL A 83 4.78 -17.38 -15.00
C VAL A 83 4.61 -16.39 -13.87
N ASP A 84 3.64 -16.63 -13.00
CA ASP A 84 3.43 -15.81 -11.81
C ASP A 84 4.64 -15.88 -10.87
N VAL A 85 4.90 -14.76 -10.22
CA VAL A 85 5.97 -14.63 -9.24
C VAL A 85 5.37 -14.59 -7.84
N GLY A 86 6.12 -15.11 -6.87
CA GLY A 86 5.79 -14.94 -5.45
C GLY A 86 6.06 -13.51 -4.99
N THR A 87 6.47 -13.36 -3.74
CA THR A 87 7.00 -12.07 -3.25
C THR A 87 8.39 -11.78 -3.78
N PHE A 88 8.65 -10.51 -4.03
CA PHE A 88 9.96 -9.97 -4.37
C PHE A 88 10.13 -8.59 -3.76
N ASP A 89 11.38 -8.19 -3.62
CA ASP A 89 11.75 -6.92 -3.01
C ASP A 89 12.03 -5.88 -4.09
N LEU A 90 11.47 -4.69 -3.90
CA LEU A 90 11.80 -3.52 -4.70
C LEU A 90 12.53 -2.51 -3.83
N THR A 91 13.47 -1.81 -4.44
CA THR A 91 14.21 -0.73 -3.77
C THR A 91 14.03 0.57 -4.51
N LEU A 92 13.82 1.65 -3.74
CA LEU A 92 14.05 3.00 -4.21
C LEU A 92 15.46 3.42 -3.79
N GLU A 93 16.30 3.77 -4.76
CA GLU A 93 17.59 4.39 -4.53
C GLU A 93 17.56 5.87 -4.89
N VAL A 94 18.22 6.68 -4.06
CA VAL A 94 18.40 8.11 -4.30
C VAL A 94 19.88 8.41 -4.36
N ASN A 95 20.37 8.86 -5.52
CA ASN A 95 21.79 9.09 -5.79
C ASN A 95 22.68 7.86 -5.51
N GLY A 96 22.14 6.65 -5.80
CA GLY A 96 22.82 5.37 -5.60
C GLY A 96 22.81 4.83 -4.16
N VAL A 97 21.96 5.40 -3.28
CA VAL A 97 21.75 4.91 -1.91
C VAL A 97 20.31 4.44 -1.77
N VAL A 98 20.11 3.18 -1.35
CA VAL A 98 18.77 2.65 -1.02
C VAL A 98 18.16 3.47 0.13
N VAL A 99 17.03 4.12 -0.13
CA VAL A 99 16.28 4.90 0.88
C VAL A 99 15.06 4.15 1.40
N ASP A 100 14.51 3.24 0.60
CA ASP A 100 13.38 2.40 0.99
C ASP A 100 13.44 1.04 0.30
N THR A 101 12.88 0.02 0.95
CA THR A 101 12.74 -1.34 0.43
C THR A 101 11.35 -1.85 0.73
N VAL A 102 10.59 -2.13 -0.31
CA VAL A 102 9.22 -2.63 -0.20
C VAL A 102 9.18 -4.05 -0.74
N SER A 103 8.85 -5.00 0.12
CA SER A 103 8.44 -6.33 -0.33
C SER A 103 7.02 -6.23 -0.87
N THR A 104 6.82 -6.53 -2.15
CA THR A 104 5.50 -6.60 -2.76
C THR A 104 5.23 -7.99 -3.30
N VAL A 105 4.01 -8.17 -3.76
CA VAL A 105 3.54 -9.35 -4.47
C VAL A 105 2.60 -8.87 -5.56
N LEU A 106 2.74 -9.43 -6.75
CA LEU A 106 1.76 -9.21 -7.79
C LEU A 106 0.51 -10.04 -7.48
N PRO A 107 -0.68 -9.61 -7.91
CA PRO A 107 -1.85 -10.47 -7.92
C PRO A 107 -1.53 -11.83 -8.55
N PRO A 108 -2.19 -12.93 -8.12
CA PRO A 108 -1.92 -14.28 -8.62
C PRO A 108 -2.17 -14.50 -10.12
N GLU A 109 -2.60 -13.48 -10.86
CA GLU A 109 -2.80 -13.50 -12.30
C GLU A 109 -1.78 -12.57 -12.95
N ILE A 110 -1.20 -12.98 -14.10
CA ILE A 110 -0.28 -12.17 -14.90
C ILE A 110 -0.85 -10.76 -15.10
N CYS A 111 -0.30 -9.82 -14.34
CA CYS A 111 -0.78 -8.45 -14.28
C CYS A 111 -0.01 -7.60 -15.29
N THR A 112 -0.39 -7.68 -16.57
CA THR A 112 0.20 -6.83 -17.62
C THR A 112 -0.08 -5.34 -17.42
N ALA A 113 -1.16 -5.01 -16.69
CA ALA A 113 -1.47 -3.65 -16.26
C ALA A 113 -0.50 -3.11 -15.19
N GLY A 114 0.18 -4.02 -14.47
CA GLY A 114 1.08 -3.71 -13.38
C GLY A 114 0.38 -3.47 -12.04
N THR A 115 1.15 -3.58 -10.96
CA THR A 115 0.75 -3.22 -9.60
C THR A 115 1.47 -1.95 -9.19
N CYS A 116 0.70 -1.01 -8.63
CA CYS A 116 1.26 0.22 -8.12
C CYS A 116 1.86 -0.02 -6.72
N VAL A 117 3.13 0.35 -6.55
CA VAL A 117 3.88 0.25 -5.31
C VAL A 117 4.30 1.64 -4.90
N ALA A 118 4.10 2.00 -3.63
CA ALA A 118 4.56 3.27 -3.06
C ALA A 118 5.82 3.04 -2.24
N PHE A 119 6.80 3.92 -2.44
CA PHE A 119 7.96 4.09 -1.57
C PHE A 119 7.81 5.37 -0.76
N GLU A 120 8.29 5.34 0.47
CA GLU A 120 8.44 6.54 1.29
C GLU A 120 9.86 7.08 1.18
N TRP A 121 9.98 8.37 0.87
CA TRP A 121 11.27 9.04 0.83
C TRP A 121 11.23 10.38 1.55
N THR A 122 12.16 10.62 2.46
CA THR A 122 12.39 11.93 3.08
C THR A 122 13.69 12.53 2.53
N PRO A 123 13.66 13.48 1.59
CA PRO A 123 14.87 14.07 1.02
C PRO A 123 15.68 14.80 2.08
N ILE A 124 16.98 14.53 2.19
CA ILE A 124 17.86 15.13 3.21
C ILE A 124 18.65 16.35 2.71
N SER A 125 18.57 16.65 1.40
CA SER A 125 19.28 17.78 0.79
C SER A 125 18.51 18.37 -0.39
N ILE A 126 18.63 19.68 -0.59
CA ILE A 126 18.10 20.40 -1.76
C ILE A 126 18.95 20.15 -3.02
N GLY A 127 18.36 20.38 -4.20
CA GLY A 127 19.03 20.25 -5.49
C GLY A 127 18.52 19.07 -6.31
N MET A 128 19.27 18.71 -7.35
CA MET A 128 18.94 17.57 -8.19
C MET A 128 19.25 16.26 -7.47
N SER A 129 18.29 15.34 -7.51
CA SER A 129 18.43 13.96 -7.03
C SER A 129 18.04 13.00 -8.15
N THR A 130 18.78 11.91 -8.30
CA THR A 130 18.41 10.80 -9.19
C THR A 130 17.66 9.75 -8.38
N LEU A 131 16.39 9.51 -8.74
CA LEU A 131 15.58 8.40 -8.26
C LEU A 131 15.82 7.20 -9.16
N LYS A 132 16.03 6.03 -8.57
CA LYS A 132 16.13 4.75 -9.26
C LYS A 132 15.25 3.73 -8.57
N VAL A 133 14.34 3.11 -9.31
CA VAL A 133 13.57 1.97 -8.82
C VAL A 133 14.19 0.71 -9.40
N VAL A 134 14.40 -0.29 -8.56
CA VAL A 134 14.90 -1.63 -8.95
C VAL A 134 13.90 -2.67 -8.46
N VAL A 135 13.29 -3.41 -9.39
CA VAL A 135 12.49 -4.61 -9.07
C VAL A 135 13.39 -5.83 -8.95
N ASP A 136 13.02 -6.76 -8.07
CA ASP A 136 13.84 -7.91 -7.66
C ASP A 136 15.29 -7.52 -7.36
N SER A 137 15.46 -6.47 -6.54
CA SER A 137 16.78 -5.97 -6.10
C SER A 137 17.66 -7.05 -5.45
N GLY A 138 17.06 -8.14 -4.95
CA GLY A 138 17.76 -9.29 -4.40
C GLY A 138 18.23 -10.32 -5.43
N GLY A 139 17.86 -10.18 -6.72
CA GLY A 139 18.14 -11.11 -7.81
C GLY A 139 17.68 -12.54 -7.52
N ARG A 140 16.53 -12.68 -6.84
CA ARG A 140 16.02 -13.98 -6.38
C ARG A 140 15.19 -14.68 -7.45
N ILE A 141 14.59 -13.92 -8.35
CA ILE A 141 13.77 -14.39 -9.46
C ILE A 141 14.68 -14.44 -10.68
N SER A 142 14.69 -15.56 -11.40
CA SER A 142 15.39 -15.65 -12.68
C SER A 142 14.42 -15.32 -13.80
N GLU A 143 14.72 -14.27 -14.54
CA GLU A 143 13.78 -13.64 -15.46
C GLU A 143 14.15 -13.89 -16.93
N SER A 144 13.20 -13.69 -17.85
CA SER A 144 13.51 -13.80 -19.27
C SER A 144 14.30 -12.61 -19.80
N ASP A 145 14.12 -11.43 -19.24
CA ASP A 145 14.94 -10.24 -19.46
C ASP A 145 15.34 -9.68 -18.10
N GLU A 146 16.64 -9.56 -17.84
CA GLU A 146 17.18 -9.04 -16.56
C GLU A 146 17.55 -7.54 -16.71
N THR A 147 17.31 -6.95 -17.88
CA THR A 147 17.78 -5.60 -18.23
C THR A 147 16.71 -4.52 -18.15
N ASN A 148 15.46 -4.91 -17.88
CA ASN A 148 14.27 -4.06 -17.77
C ASN A 148 13.72 -3.94 -16.33
N ASN A 149 14.51 -4.38 -15.35
CA ASN A 149 14.19 -4.32 -13.92
C ASN A 149 14.44 -2.97 -13.27
N GLU A 150 14.93 -1.99 -14.03
CA GLU A 150 15.39 -0.72 -13.49
C GLU A 150 14.80 0.44 -14.27
N LEU A 151 14.35 1.47 -13.56
CA LEU A 151 13.97 2.76 -14.15
C LEU A 151 14.56 3.90 -13.32
N GLU A 152 15.05 4.95 -13.99
CA GLU A 152 15.68 6.11 -13.36
C GLU A 152 15.06 7.43 -13.83
N GLU A 153 14.89 8.38 -12.91
CA GLU A 153 14.44 9.74 -13.19
C GLU A 153 15.21 10.76 -12.34
N THR A 154 15.43 11.98 -12.85
CA THR A 154 16.03 13.07 -12.07
C THR A 154 14.99 14.10 -11.62
N VAL A 155 15.00 14.45 -10.34
CA VAL A 155 14.01 15.34 -9.71
C VAL A 155 14.68 16.52 -9.00
N GLN A 156 13.98 17.66 -8.93
CA GLN A 156 14.43 18.84 -8.20
C GLN A 156 13.82 18.86 -6.80
N VAL A 157 14.66 18.79 -5.77
CA VAL A 157 14.28 18.96 -4.37
C VAL A 157 14.41 20.42 -3.96
N ASN A 158 13.33 21.00 -3.45
CA ASN A 158 13.24 22.40 -3.06
C ASN A 158 13.42 22.57 -1.55
N SER A 159 13.70 23.81 -1.12
CA SER A 159 13.65 24.18 0.29
C SER A 159 12.21 24.33 0.78
N SER A 160 11.99 24.04 2.06
CA SER A 160 10.72 24.22 2.76
C SER A 160 10.92 25.26 3.87
N GLU A 161 9.94 26.14 4.07
CA GLU A 161 9.87 27.00 5.25
C GLU A 161 8.81 26.50 6.22
N THR A 162 8.89 26.95 7.48
CA THR A 162 7.98 26.56 8.55
C THR A 162 7.22 27.76 9.09
N ILE A 163 5.91 27.62 9.22
CA ILE A 163 5.00 28.51 9.92
C ILE A 163 4.49 27.78 11.17
N ARG A 164 4.39 28.49 12.29
CA ARG A 164 3.83 27.97 13.55
C ARG A 164 2.50 28.64 13.87
N VAL A 165 1.49 27.84 14.15
CA VAL A 165 0.17 28.30 14.60
C VAL A 165 -0.02 27.90 16.06
N PRO A 166 -0.38 28.81 16.98
CA PRO A 166 -0.89 30.16 16.74
C PRO A 166 0.19 31.28 16.78
N ALA A 167 1.48 30.92 16.84
CA ALA A 167 2.57 31.87 17.11
C ALA A 167 2.76 32.93 16.02
N ASP A 168 2.78 32.51 14.75
CA ASP A 168 2.98 33.38 13.59
C ASP A 168 1.64 33.87 13.00
N TYR A 169 0.61 33.02 13.07
CA TYR A 169 -0.75 33.32 12.62
C TYR A 169 -1.77 32.82 13.64
N PRO A 170 -2.85 33.57 13.91
CA PRO A 170 -3.81 33.21 14.95
C PRO A 170 -4.64 31.97 14.63
N THR A 171 -4.76 31.59 13.36
CA THR A 171 -5.61 30.49 12.89
C THR A 171 -4.91 29.70 11.78
N ILE A 172 -5.30 28.44 11.59
CA ILE A 172 -4.73 27.55 10.57
C ILE A 172 -5.02 28.09 9.18
N GLN A 173 -6.25 28.50 8.90
CA GLN A 173 -6.61 28.97 7.56
C GLN A 173 -5.88 30.27 7.19
N THR A 174 -5.64 31.17 8.15
CA THR A 174 -4.87 32.39 7.88
C THR A 174 -3.41 32.11 7.56
N ALA A 175 -2.80 31.10 8.18
CA ALA A 175 -1.46 30.62 7.82
C ALA A 175 -1.45 30.07 6.38
N ILE A 176 -2.40 29.21 6.02
CA ILE A 176 -2.50 28.66 4.65
C ILE A 176 -2.67 29.78 3.62
N ASN A 177 -3.57 30.73 3.87
CA ASN A 177 -3.85 31.82 2.93
C ASN A 177 -2.62 32.72 2.68
N ALA A 178 -1.74 32.86 3.67
CA ALA A 178 -0.51 33.64 3.57
C ALA A 178 0.67 32.84 2.98
N SER A 179 0.55 31.51 2.89
CA SER A 179 1.63 30.62 2.46
C SER A 179 1.72 30.45 0.94
N SER A 180 2.93 30.12 0.47
CA SER A 180 3.16 29.56 -0.86
C SER A 180 3.04 28.03 -0.85
N ALA A 181 3.11 27.41 -2.03
CA ALA A 181 3.30 25.96 -2.12
C ALA A 181 4.55 25.52 -1.32
N GLY A 182 4.50 24.33 -0.76
CA GLY A 182 5.67 23.76 -0.08
C GLY A 182 5.94 24.32 1.29
N ILE A 183 4.93 24.74 2.06
CA ILE A 183 5.10 25.26 3.43
C ILE A 183 4.68 24.23 4.48
N THR A 184 5.45 24.14 5.57
CA THR A 184 5.14 23.31 6.73
C THR A 184 4.43 24.19 7.74
N ILE A 185 3.22 23.80 8.12
CA ILE A 185 2.43 24.47 9.14
C ILE A 185 2.40 23.52 10.35
N ILE A 186 3.16 23.88 11.38
CA ILE A 186 3.14 23.19 12.67
C ILE A 186 2.07 23.87 13.52
N VAL A 187 1.05 23.12 13.92
CA VAL A 187 -0.04 23.61 14.76
C VAL A 187 0.20 23.11 16.17
N SER A 188 0.43 24.02 17.10
CA SER A 188 0.55 23.71 18.51
C SER A 188 -0.83 23.80 19.21
N PRO A 189 -1.03 23.12 20.34
CA PRO A 189 -2.23 23.25 21.15
C PRO A 189 -2.48 24.70 21.52
N LYS A 190 -3.74 25.14 21.51
CA LYS A 190 -4.05 26.44 22.11
C LYS A 190 -3.81 26.35 23.61
N ASN A 191 -3.25 27.38 24.22
CA ASN A 191 -3.14 27.47 25.69
C ASN A 191 -4.52 27.74 26.35
N ASP A 192 -5.60 27.15 25.84
CA ASP A 192 -6.95 27.16 26.37
C ASP A 192 -7.36 25.76 26.87
N THR A 193 -8.62 25.55 27.26
CA THR A 193 -9.04 24.33 27.96
C THR A 193 -9.14 23.10 27.07
N ASP A 194 -9.22 23.25 25.75
CA ASP A 194 -9.60 22.16 24.85
C ASP A 194 -8.76 22.11 23.56
N ASN A 195 -7.78 23.00 23.40
CA ASN A 195 -6.86 23.05 22.26
C ASN A 195 -7.56 23.18 20.89
N VAL A 196 -8.72 23.85 20.85
CA VAL A 196 -9.64 23.80 19.70
C VAL A 196 -9.42 24.93 18.71
N TYR A 197 -9.21 24.57 17.45
CA TYR A 197 -9.30 25.42 16.28
C TYR A 197 -10.68 25.28 15.64
N HIS A 198 -11.55 26.26 15.89
CA HIS A 198 -12.89 26.34 15.29
C HIS A 198 -12.82 26.86 13.85
N GLU A 199 -12.45 25.98 12.92
CA GLU A 199 -12.17 26.34 11.54
C GLU A 199 -12.60 25.21 10.58
N HIS A 200 -13.03 25.60 9.38
CA HIS A 200 -12.90 24.75 8.19
C HIS A 200 -11.53 25.03 7.58
N VAL A 201 -10.69 23.99 7.46
CA VAL A 201 -9.35 24.10 6.89
C VAL A 201 -9.37 23.69 5.42
N ASN A 202 -9.10 24.63 4.53
CA ASN A 202 -9.00 24.42 3.09
C ASN A 202 -7.56 24.60 2.61
N ILE A 203 -6.91 23.48 2.28
CA ILE A 203 -5.56 23.40 1.75
C ILE A 203 -5.62 23.52 0.23
N ASN A 204 -5.35 24.72 -0.30
CA ASN A 204 -5.46 25.06 -1.73
C ASN A 204 -4.11 25.43 -2.38
N ARG A 205 -3.02 24.98 -1.76
CA ARG A 205 -1.64 25.12 -2.22
C ARG A 205 -1.00 23.74 -2.19
N ASP A 206 -0.19 23.43 -3.19
CA ASP A 206 0.49 22.14 -3.27
C ASP A 206 1.57 22.04 -2.19
N GLY A 207 1.84 20.83 -1.73
CA GLY A 207 2.93 20.57 -0.79
C GLY A 207 2.75 21.23 0.58
N ILE A 208 1.52 21.50 1.03
CA ILE A 208 1.29 21.98 2.39
C ILE A 208 1.41 20.81 3.35
N TRP A 209 2.25 20.98 4.37
CA TRP A 209 2.49 20.00 5.42
C TRP A 209 1.83 20.49 6.71
N LEU A 210 0.59 20.10 6.93
CA LEU A 210 -0.18 20.47 8.11
C LEU A 210 0.01 19.38 9.18
N ILE A 211 0.68 19.73 10.29
CA ILE A 211 1.10 18.78 11.33
C ILE A 211 0.70 19.30 12.71
N ALA A 212 0.05 18.47 13.52
CA ALA A 212 -0.20 18.74 14.92
C ALA A 212 1.04 18.46 15.79
N GLU A 213 1.35 19.39 16.71
CA GLU A 213 2.42 19.26 17.71
C GLU A 213 1.81 18.97 19.09
N GLY A 214 1.35 17.74 19.29
CA GLY A 214 0.61 17.33 20.49
C GLY A 214 -0.90 17.36 20.28
N ASP A 215 -1.67 17.48 21.35
CA ASP A 215 -3.14 17.37 21.30
C ASP A 215 -3.78 18.61 20.66
N VAL A 216 -4.08 18.54 19.36
CA VAL A 216 -4.72 19.63 18.59
C VAL A 216 -6.03 19.17 18.02
N VAL A 217 -7.09 19.93 18.29
CA VAL A 217 -8.44 19.67 17.80
C VAL A 217 -8.80 20.65 16.68
N ILE A 218 -9.25 20.15 15.53
CA ILE A 218 -9.97 20.96 14.53
C ILE A 218 -11.46 20.64 14.65
N TRP A 219 -12.27 21.69 14.80
CA TRP A 219 -13.70 21.56 15.03
C TRP A 219 -14.53 22.49 14.15
N ASN A 220 -15.31 21.90 13.26
CA ASN A 220 -16.27 22.55 12.39
C ASN A 220 -17.67 21.90 12.45
N ASP A 221 -18.66 22.66 12.90
CA ASP A 221 -20.08 22.25 13.00
C ASP A 221 -20.96 22.89 11.92
N VAL A 222 -20.37 23.46 10.88
CA VAL A 222 -21.14 24.15 9.83
C VAL A 222 -21.90 23.13 8.99
N THR A 223 -23.23 23.18 9.06
CA THR A 223 -24.11 22.46 8.12
C THR A 223 -24.26 23.25 6.82
N LYS A 224 -24.10 22.61 5.65
CA LYS A 224 -24.49 23.21 4.34
C LYS A 224 -25.21 22.24 3.42
N GLY A 225 -25.90 22.76 2.41
CA GLY A 225 -26.50 21.95 1.35
C GLY A 225 -25.44 21.33 0.42
N PHE A 226 -25.82 20.27 -0.29
CA PHE A 226 -25.01 19.40 -1.18
C PHE A 226 -24.20 20.04 -2.33
N VAL A 227 -23.92 21.35 -2.35
CA VAL A 227 -23.79 22.07 -3.63
C VAL A 227 -22.37 22.48 -4.04
N TYR A 228 -21.33 22.52 -3.19
CA TYR A 228 -19.98 22.93 -3.65
C TYR A 228 -18.81 22.28 -2.91
N LEU A 229 -17.68 22.09 -3.63
CA LEU A 229 -16.35 21.83 -3.07
C LEU A 229 -15.55 23.15 -2.98
N PRO A 230 -14.81 23.42 -1.88
CA PRO A 230 -14.78 22.62 -0.65
C PRO A 230 -16.14 22.69 0.08
N SER A 231 -16.56 21.58 0.69
CA SER A 231 -17.80 21.59 1.48
C SER A 231 -17.52 22.30 2.79
N ASP A 232 -18.26 23.37 3.10
CA ASP A 232 -18.01 24.14 4.33
C ASP A 232 -18.28 23.36 5.62
N GLY A 233 -18.84 22.13 5.54
CA GLY A 233 -18.95 21.22 6.69
C GLY A 233 -17.78 20.25 6.83
N ASP A 234 -16.81 20.28 5.93
CA ASP A 234 -15.59 19.47 6.08
C ASP A 234 -14.72 20.05 7.21
N GLN A 235 -14.03 19.20 7.98
CA GLN A 235 -13.02 19.68 8.93
C GLN A 235 -11.80 20.15 8.12
N VAL A 236 -11.31 19.27 7.23
CA VAL A 236 -10.20 19.55 6.31
C VAL A 236 -10.57 19.17 4.88
N THR A 237 -10.37 20.09 3.93
CA THR A 237 -10.42 19.80 2.49
C THR A 237 -9.03 20.01 1.88
N VAL A 238 -8.56 19.03 1.11
CA VAL A 238 -7.25 19.03 0.45
C VAL A 238 -7.42 19.13 -1.07
N LEU A 239 -7.21 20.34 -1.59
CA LEU A 239 -7.28 20.65 -3.02
C LEU A 239 -5.89 20.70 -3.68
N GLY A 240 -4.83 20.90 -2.90
CA GLY A 240 -3.46 20.94 -3.40
C GLY A 240 -2.81 19.56 -3.41
N GLU A 241 -1.99 19.28 -4.42
CA GLU A 241 -1.27 18.02 -4.61
C GLU A 241 -0.11 17.88 -3.61
N GLY A 242 0.25 16.67 -3.20
CA GLY A 242 1.46 16.45 -2.39
C GLY A 242 1.37 16.99 -0.95
N CYS A 243 0.16 17.22 -0.44
CA CYS A 243 -0.06 17.76 0.90
C CYS A 243 -0.09 16.65 1.97
N THR A 244 0.16 17.04 3.22
CA THR A 244 0.08 16.16 4.38
C THR A 244 -0.85 16.75 5.43
N VAL A 245 -1.69 15.90 6.02
CA VAL A 245 -2.49 16.20 7.22
C VAL A 245 -2.19 15.13 8.27
N GLN A 246 -1.57 15.54 9.38
CA GLN A 246 -1.04 14.59 10.35
C GLN A 246 -1.30 14.97 11.81
N GLY A 247 -1.76 13.99 12.59
CA GLY A 247 -1.77 14.05 14.06
C GLY A 247 -2.95 14.77 14.69
N PHE A 248 -4.00 15.11 13.93
CA PHE A 248 -5.12 15.91 14.43
C PHE A 248 -6.25 15.05 15.01
N ASP A 249 -6.89 15.56 16.07
CA ASP A 249 -8.26 15.20 16.43
C ASP A 249 -9.22 16.08 15.59
N LEU A 250 -10.04 15.45 14.76
CA LEU A 250 -10.97 16.07 13.82
C LEU A 250 -12.40 15.71 14.21
N ARG A 251 -13.18 16.70 14.67
CA ARG A 251 -14.52 16.42 15.21
C ARG A 251 -15.57 17.45 14.87
N ALA A 252 -16.81 17.00 14.93
CA ALA A 252 -18.00 17.85 14.96
C ALA A 252 -18.89 17.46 16.14
N ASN A 253 -20.06 18.09 16.22
CA ASN A 253 -21.09 17.80 17.18
C ASN A 253 -22.24 16.98 16.57
N VAL A 254 -22.93 16.23 17.44
CA VAL A 254 -24.11 15.44 17.07
C VAL A 254 -25.27 15.82 17.98
N SER A 255 -26.18 16.65 17.46
CA SER A 255 -27.38 17.12 18.16
C SER A 255 -28.66 16.47 17.62
N GLY A 256 -28.69 15.13 17.63
CA GLY A 256 -29.76 14.33 17.00
C GLY A 256 -29.54 14.08 15.51
N THR A 257 -28.95 15.05 14.81
CA THR A 257 -28.30 14.89 13.49
C THR A 257 -26.83 15.26 13.59
N TYR A 258 -26.06 14.94 12.55
CA TYR A 258 -24.67 15.41 12.42
C TYR A 258 -24.65 16.89 12.06
N ASP A 259 -24.07 17.72 12.92
CA ASP A 259 -24.09 19.18 12.73
C ASP A 259 -23.27 19.59 11.51
N ASN A 260 -22.19 18.87 11.19
CA ASN A 260 -21.38 19.14 10.00
C ASN A 260 -21.90 18.49 8.70
N TYR A 261 -23.09 17.87 8.69
CA TYR A 261 -23.61 17.19 7.50
C TYR A 261 -23.78 18.14 6.29
N PRO A 262 -23.42 17.72 5.05
CA PRO A 262 -22.89 16.42 4.63
C PRO A 262 -21.35 16.36 4.61
N GLY A 263 -20.67 17.25 5.33
CA GLY A 263 -19.21 17.32 5.35
C GLY A 263 -18.53 16.15 6.08
N VAL A 264 -17.22 16.06 5.91
CA VAL A 264 -16.40 14.94 6.38
C VAL A 264 -15.24 15.40 7.27
N GLY A 265 -14.56 14.46 7.93
CA GLY A 265 -13.31 14.73 8.63
C GLY A 265 -12.25 15.25 7.66
N VAL A 266 -11.90 14.44 6.67
CA VAL A 266 -10.93 14.81 5.63
C VAL A 266 -11.48 14.50 4.25
N ARG A 267 -11.50 15.49 3.36
CA ARG A 267 -11.80 15.30 1.93
C ARG A 267 -10.55 15.53 1.09
N LEU A 268 -10.14 14.50 0.36
CA LEU A 268 -9.09 14.56 -0.65
C LEU A 268 -9.72 14.85 -2.02
N CYS A 269 -9.16 15.81 -2.76
CA CYS A 269 -9.62 16.19 -4.10
C CYS A 269 -8.45 16.35 -5.08
N SER A 270 -7.27 15.84 -4.73
CA SER A 270 -6.02 15.93 -5.50
C SER A 270 -5.12 14.74 -5.16
N ASP A 271 -4.03 14.60 -5.90
CA ASP A 271 -3.18 13.40 -5.86
C ASP A 271 -1.98 13.55 -4.92
N TYR A 272 -1.31 12.43 -4.64
CA TYR A 272 -0.06 12.37 -3.87
C TYR A 272 -0.13 12.90 -2.44
N ASN A 273 -1.32 12.97 -1.84
CA ASN A 273 -1.49 13.44 -0.48
C ASN A 273 -1.29 12.32 0.55
N ILE A 274 -0.87 12.71 1.74
CA ILE A 274 -0.65 11.83 2.90
C ILE A 274 -1.59 12.25 4.02
N ILE A 275 -2.50 11.37 4.41
CA ILE A 275 -3.39 11.53 5.57
C ILE A 275 -2.99 10.49 6.59
N ARG A 276 -2.38 10.90 7.70
CA ARG A 276 -1.89 9.94 8.70
C ARG A 276 -2.04 10.35 10.15
N ASP A 277 -2.11 9.36 11.03
CA ASP A 277 -2.15 9.56 12.48
C ASP A 277 -3.28 10.49 12.96
N ASN A 278 -4.37 10.62 12.19
CA ASN A 278 -5.51 11.45 12.60
C ASN A 278 -6.57 10.61 13.31
N HIS A 279 -7.27 11.25 14.25
CA HIS A 279 -8.46 10.70 14.89
C HIS A 279 -9.69 11.47 14.43
N ILE A 280 -10.62 10.84 13.71
CA ILE A 280 -11.84 11.46 13.19
C ILE A 280 -13.05 10.89 13.90
N HIS A 281 -13.88 11.72 14.53
CA HIS A 281 -15.03 11.23 15.29
C HIS A 281 -16.17 12.24 15.37
N HIS A 282 -17.40 11.76 15.63
CA HIS A 282 -18.59 12.61 15.76
C HIS A 282 -18.87 13.48 14.51
N THR A 283 -18.45 13.03 13.33
CA THR A 283 -18.64 13.71 12.03
C THR A 283 -19.59 12.94 11.11
N ALA A 284 -20.26 13.63 10.18
CA ALA A 284 -21.10 12.99 9.17
C ALA A 284 -20.31 12.05 8.23
N GLY A 285 -19.04 12.34 7.95
CA GLY A 285 -18.16 11.39 7.28
C GLY A 285 -16.74 11.40 7.84
N GLY A 286 -16.03 10.30 7.64
CA GLY A 286 -14.64 10.13 8.05
C GLY A 286 -13.69 10.70 7.00
N ILE A 287 -13.10 9.82 6.19
CA ILE A 287 -12.21 10.21 5.08
C ILE A 287 -12.89 9.96 3.74
N GLN A 288 -12.85 10.94 2.85
CA GLN A 288 -13.41 10.82 1.51
C GLN A 288 -12.37 11.15 0.44
N VAL A 289 -12.10 10.18 -0.45
CA VAL A 289 -11.29 10.35 -1.65
C VAL A 289 -12.25 10.67 -2.80
N GLU A 290 -12.19 11.91 -3.30
CA GLU A 290 -13.11 12.41 -4.32
C GLU A 290 -12.38 12.54 -5.67
N ASP A 291 -12.52 11.51 -6.48
CA ASP A 291 -12.01 11.39 -7.85
C ASP A 291 -10.50 11.74 -7.97
N CYS A 292 -9.71 11.27 -7.00
CA CYS A 292 -8.25 11.49 -6.93
C CYS A 292 -7.46 10.22 -6.59
N SER A 293 -6.19 10.22 -6.95
CA SER A 293 -5.35 9.03 -7.04
C SER A 293 -4.02 9.18 -6.32
N TYR A 294 -3.30 8.07 -6.12
CA TYR A 294 -1.94 8.09 -5.54
C TYR A 294 -1.86 8.73 -4.16
N ASN A 295 -2.90 8.64 -3.34
CA ASN A 295 -2.86 9.12 -1.96
C ASN A 295 -2.53 7.99 -0.98
N LEU A 296 -1.86 8.33 0.12
CA LEU A 296 -1.65 7.45 1.28
C LEU A 296 -2.60 7.85 2.41
N ILE A 297 -3.36 6.87 2.88
CA ILE A 297 -4.22 6.99 4.06
C ILE A 297 -3.72 5.94 5.04
N ASP A 298 -2.97 6.39 6.05
CA ASP A 298 -2.19 5.53 6.92
C ASP A 298 -2.44 5.79 8.41
N ASN A 299 -2.58 4.73 9.21
CA ASN A 299 -2.64 4.83 10.67
C ASN A 299 -3.68 5.84 11.23
N ASN A 300 -4.80 6.03 10.55
CA ASN A 300 -5.89 6.88 11.05
C ASN A 300 -6.89 6.07 11.87
N THR A 301 -7.47 6.69 12.88
CA THR A 301 -8.61 6.14 13.65
C THR A 301 -9.88 6.89 13.26
N ILE A 302 -10.88 6.19 12.72
CA ILE A 302 -12.16 6.79 12.32
C ILE A 302 -13.28 6.18 13.16
N GLY A 303 -13.92 7.02 13.97
CA GLY A 303 -14.94 6.64 14.94
C GLY A 303 -14.55 7.00 16.38
N PRO A 304 -15.51 6.95 17.32
CA PRO A 304 -16.89 6.53 17.13
C PRO A 304 -17.78 7.62 16.50
N VAL A 305 -19.04 7.25 16.23
CA VAL A 305 -20.10 8.18 15.78
C VAL A 305 -19.74 8.86 14.46
N VAL A 306 -19.49 8.05 13.42
CA VAL A 306 -19.28 8.53 12.07
C VAL A 306 -20.26 7.82 11.14
N LEU A 307 -21.01 8.58 10.34
CA LEU A 307 -22.06 8.00 9.49
C LEU A 307 -21.48 7.25 8.28
N LEU A 308 -20.55 7.85 7.54
CA LEU A 308 -19.77 7.20 6.47
C LEU A 308 -18.30 7.18 6.89
N VAL A 309 -17.76 6.05 7.33
CA VAL A 309 -16.38 6.01 7.86
C VAL A 309 -15.34 6.26 6.77
N MET A 310 -15.58 5.79 5.55
CA MET A 310 -14.75 6.16 4.41
C MET A 310 -15.48 5.97 3.08
N GLY A 311 -15.19 6.84 2.11
CA GLY A 311 -15.62 6.70 0.71
C GLY A 311 -14.43 6.90 -0.21
N VAL A 312 -14.19 5.95 -1.12
CA VAL A 312 -13.04 5.97 -2.03
C VAL A 312 -13.51 5.94 -3.47
N TRP A 313 -13.31 7.06 -4.18
CA TRP A 313 -13.58 7.21 -5.60
C TRP A 313 -12.33 7.77 -6.24
N GLY A 314 -11.63 6.95 -7.02
CA GLY A 314 -10.28 7.23 -7.46
C GLY A 314 -9.38 6.00 -7.40
N ASP A 315 -8.24 6.09 -8.07
CA ASP A 315 -7.43 4.93 -8.41
C ASP A 315 -6.08 4.96 -7.70
N HIS A 316 -5.41 3.81 -7.59
CA HIS A 316 -4.02 3.74 -7.10
C HIS A 316 -3.76 4.36 -5.71
N ASN A 317 -4.77 4.46 -4.85
CA ASN A 317 -4.59 4.89 -3.46
C ASN A 317 -4.13 3.73 -2.59
N LEU A 318 -3.29 4.03 -1.60
CA LEU A 318 -2.82 3.10 -0.58
C LEU A 318 -3.54 3.39 0.74
N ILE A 319 -4.31 2.41 1.21
CA ILE A 319 -5.10 2.51 2.44
C ILE A 319 -4.57 1.44 3.38
N THR A 320 -3.85 1.86 4.43
CA THR A 320 -3.13 0.93 5.29
C THR A 320 -3.11 1.31 6.76
N GLY A 321 -3.05 0.31 7.65
CA GLY A 321 -2.94 0.56 9.10
C GLY A 321 -4.12 1.28 9.76
N ASN A 322 -5.24 1.52 9.06
CA ASN A 322 -6.33 2.33 9.61
C ASN A 322 -7.29 1.47 10.47
N ALA A 323 -7.85 2.11 11.49
CA ALA A 323 -8.90 1.55 12.34
C ALA A 323 -10.23 2.27 12.09
N PHE A 324 -11.18 1.58 11.48
CA PHE A 324 -12.54 2.06 11.25
C PHE A 324 -13.47 1.44 12.30
N GLY A 325 -13.90 2.25 13.25
CA GLY A 325 -14.86 1.88 14.28
C GLY A 325 -16.25 1.58 13.71
N SER A 326 -17.18 1.20 14.60
CA SER A 326 -18.56 0.96 14.22
C SER A 326 -19.18 2.22 13.62
N ASP A 327 -19.63 2.13 12.37
CA ASP A 327 -20.34 3.21 11.70
C ASP A 327 -21.76 3.35 12.27
N THR A 328 -22.40 4.50 12.01
CA THR A 328 -23.82 4.70 12.38
C THR A 328 -24.77 4.59 11.19
N GLY A 329 -24.34 4.09 10.03
CA GLY A 329 -25.24 3.89 8.90
C GLY A 329 -24.61 3.48 7.56
N ASN A 330 -23.70 4.27 7.01
CA ASN A 330 -23.28 4.15 5.60
C ASN A 330 -21.99 3.34 5.39
N GLY A 331 -21.30 2.95 6.47
CA GLY A 331 -20.15 2.05 6.43
C GLY A 331 -18.93 2.58 5.66
N TRP A 332 -18.10 1.65 5.21
CA TRP A 332 -16.96 1.90 4.32
C TRP A 332 -17.32 1.54 2.88
N ARG A 333 -16.95 2.39 1.91
CA ARG A 333 -17.20 2.16 0.48
C ARG A 333 -15.94 2.36 -0.36
N LEU A 334 -15.56 1.31 -1.08
CA LEU A 334 -14.58 1.35 -2.16
C LEU A 334 -15.35 1.26 -3.48
N GLY A 335 -15.44 2.37 -4.21
CA GLY A 335 -16.18 2.47 -5.47
C GLY A 335 -17.67 2.11 -5.42
N GLY A 336 -18.25 1.81 -6.59
CA GLY A 336 -19.62 1.31 -6.77
C GLY A 336 -20.66 2.40 -7.08
N ASN A 337 -21.94 2.07 -6.96
CA ASN A 337 -23.02 3.03 -7.25
C ASN A 337 -23.39 3.85 -6.01
N MET A 338 -23.30 5.18 -6.11
CA MET A 338 -23.76 6.12 -5.09
C MET A 338 -24.72 7.11 -5.72
N ASN A 339 -25.93 7.24 -5.17
CA ASN A 339 -26.95 8.18 -5.66
C ASN A 339 -27.22 8.09 -7.17
N ARG A 340 -27.23 6.86 -7.72
CA ARG A 340 -27.41 6.56 -9.16
C ARG A 340 -26.24 7.00 -10.05
N GLN A 341 -25.12 7.41 -9.46
CA GLN A 341 -23.87 7.68 -10.17
C GLN A 341 -22.91 6.53 -9.92
N ASP A 342 -22.24 6.11 -10.98
CA ASP A 342 -21.12 5.19 -10.85
C ASP A 342 -19.92 5.94 -10.29
N LYS A 343 -19.29 5.37 -9.28
CA LYS A 343 -18.11 5.92 -8.64
C LYS A 343 -16.98 4.91 -8.79
N PRO A 344 -16.05 5.11 -9.74
CA PRO A 344 -14.97 4.18 -9.98
C PRO A 344 -13.97 4.21 -8.83
N ALA A 345 -13.36 3.07 -8.55
CA ALA A 345 -12.20 2.97 -7.67
C ALA A 345 -11.42 1.74 -8.11
N SER A 346 -10.24 1.96 -8.68
CA SER A 346 -9.50 0.91 -9.37
C SER A 346 -8.06 0.85 -8.94
N TYR A 347 -7.51 -0.36 -8.89
CA TYR A 347 -6.08 -0.56 -8.60
C TYR A 347 -5.62 0.06 -7.27
N ASN A 348 -6.54 0.24 -6.32
CA ASN A 348 -6.19 0.64 -4.96
C ASN A 348 -5.64 -0.56 -4.18
N SER A 349 -4.73 -0.29 -3.26
CA SER A 349 -4.16 -1.29 -2.36
C SER A 349 -4.70 -1.07 -0.95
N VAL A 350 -5.44 -2.06 -0.43
CA VAL A 350 -6.06 -2.02 0.89
C VAL A 350 -5.47 -3.14 1.73
N ARG A 351 -4.69 -2.79 2.77
CA ARG A 351 -4.04 -3.80 3.61
C ARG A 351 -3.80 -3.35 5.04
N GLY A 352 -3.87 -4.27 5.99
CA GLY A 352 -3.57 -3.99 7.39
C GLY A 352 -4.61 -3.11 8.09
N ASN A 353 -5.82 -2.98 7.53
CA ASN A 353 -6.88 -2.19 8.14
C ASN A 353 -7.80 -3.05 9.00
N THR A 354 -8.36 -2.47 10.07
CA THR A 354 -9.43 -3.09 10.86
C THR A 354 -10.73 -2.33 10.65
N VAL A 355 -11.80 -3.04 10.27
CA VAL A 355 -13.11 -2.45 9.94
C VAL A 355 -14.21 -3.10 10.77
N ALA A 356 -14.83 -2.34 11.67
CA ALA A 356 -15.89 -2.81 12.56
C ALA A 356 -17.32 -2.58 12.04
N GLY A 357 -17.47 -2.01 10.84
CA GLY A 357 -18.73 -1.62 10.24
C GLY A 357 -19.09 -2.38 8.97
N HIS A 358 -20.22 -2.00 8.37
CA HIS A 358 -20.60 -2.48 7.05
C HIS A 358 -19.57 -2.04 6.00
N THR A 359 -19.16 -2.94 5.12
CA THR A 359 -18.20 -2.62 4.05
C THR A 359 -18.77 -2.97 2.67
N SER A 360 -18.59 -2.08 1.71
CA SER A 360 -18.88 -2.31 0.29
C SER A 360 -17.59 -2.22 -0.51
N LEU A 361 -17.06 -3.37 -0.96
CA LEU A 361 -15.81 -3.49 -1.69
C LEU A 361 -16.08 -3.63 -3.18
N LYS A 362 -16.56 -2.55 -3.79
CA LYS A 362 -16.83 -2.45 -5.23
C LYS A 362 -15.61 -1.86 -5.93
N GLY A 363 -15.78 -1.43 -7.18
CA GLY A 363 -14.65 -1.09 -8.06
C GLY A 363 -14.02 -2.34 -8.70
N SER A 364 -12.85 -2.16 -9.31
CA SER A 364 -12.19 -3.20 -10.10
C SER A 364 -10.66 -3.15 -9.96
N GLY A 365 -10.01 -4.29 -10.05
CA GLY A 365 -8.55 -4.40 -9.97
C GLY A 365 -7.95 -4.00 -8.62
N ASN A 366 -8.75 -3.80 -7.57
CA ASN A 366 -8.22 -3.47 -6.25
C ASN A 366 -7.59 -4.71 -5.59
N LEU A 367 -6.47 -4.52 -4.91
CA LEU A 367 -5.78 -5.57 -4.15
C LEU A 367 -6.09 -5.39 -2.66
N ILE A 368 -6.85 -6.32 -2.09
CA ILE A 368 -7.41 -6.24 -0.73
C ILE A 368 -6.95 -7.46 0.05
N TYR A 369 -5.98 -7.33 0.94
CA TYR A 369 -5.44 -8.46 1.70
C TYR A 369 -4.96 -8.04 3.08
N ASN A 370 -4.82 -8.99 4.00
CA ASN A 370 -4.35 -8.75 5.35
C ASN A 370 -5.16 -7.68 6.11
N ASN A 371 -6.46 -7.57 5.84
CA ASN A 371 -7.39 -6.72 6.61
C ASN A 371 -8.23 -7.56 7.56
N ARG A 372 -8.82 -6.91 8.58
CA ARG A 372 -9.73 -7.51 9.55
C ARG A 372 -11.13 -6.91 9.43
N PHE A 373 -12.03 -7.63 8.79
CA PHE A 373 -13.44 -7.26 8.65
C PHE A 373 -14.27 -7.91 9.76
N LEU A 374 -14.81 -7.08 10.65
CA LEU A 374 -15.61 -7.51 11.82
C LEU A 374 -17.12 -7.33 11.62
N GLY A 375 -17.53 -6.91 10.42
CA GLY A 375 -18.92 -6.75 10.00
C GLY A 375 -19.16 -7.36 8.63
N TYR A 376 -20.39 -7.23 8.13
CA TYR A 376 -20.74 -7.70 6.80
C TYR A 376 -19.98 -6.94 5.71
N ALA A 377 -19.41 -7.68 4.76
CA ALA A 377 -18.69 -7.14 3.62
C ALA A 377 -19.32 -7.57 2.29
N GLU A 378 -19.74 -6.60 1.48
CA GLU A 378 -20.23 -6.83 0.14
C GLU A 378 -19.06 -6.83 -0.87
N MET A 379 -18.57 -8.02 -1.20
CA MET A 379 -17.43 -8.21 -2.10
C MET A 379 -17.82 -8.03 -3.58
N GLY A 380 -17.05 -7.23 -4.33
CA GLY A 380 -17.10 -7.16 -5.78
C GLY A 380 -16.17 -8.19 -6.43
N SER A 381 -16.62 -8.80 -7.54
CA SER A 381 -15.92 -9.90 -8.23
C SER A 381 -14.71 -9.48 -9.04
N GLU A 382 -14.55 -8.18 -9.31
CA GLU A 382 -13.46 -7.64 -10.13
C GLU A 382 -12.23 -7.27 -9.28
N ASN A 383 -12.26 -7.53 -7.98
CA ASN A 383 -11.16 -7.27 -7.04
C ASN A 383 -10.44 -8.57 -6.67
N THR A 384 -9.20 -8.44 -6.23
CA THR A 384 -8.38 -9.55 -5.72
C THR A 384 -8.31 -9.48 -4.19
N TYR A 385 -8.71 -10.56 -3.50
CA TYR A 385 -8.85 -10.58 -2.04
C TYR A 385 -7.74 -11.34 -1.30
N ASN A 386 -6.73 -11.83 -2.03
CA ASN A 386 -5.60 -12.51 -1.43
C ASN A 386 -4.38 -12.37 -2.33
N ILE A 387 -3.22 -12.53 -1.71
CA ILE A 387 -1.94 -12.66 -2.39
C ILE A 387 -1.51 -14.13 -2.39
N THR A 388 -0.41 -14.46 -3.07
CA THR A 388 0.24 -15.76 -2.90
C THR A 388 0.62 -15.97 -1.43
N LYS A 389 0.25 -17.13 -0.85
CA LYS A 389 0.55 -17.47 0.54
C LYS A 389 2.05 -17.32 0.81
N THR A 390 2.41 -16.39 1.69
CA THR A 390 3.80 -16.01 1.91
C THR A 390 4.09 -15.93 3.40
N HIS A 391 5.26 -16.40 3.82
CA HIS A 391 5.71 -16.24 5.20
C HIS A 391 5.77 -14.76 5.59
N GLY A 392 5.14 -14.42 6.71
CA GLY A 392 5.08 -13.05 7.21
C GLY A 392 3.99 -12.94 8.28
N THR A 393 4.24 -12.16 9.32
CA THR A 393 3.23 -11.94 10.37
C THR A 393 2.06 -11.15 9.80
N ASN A 394 0.86 -11.72 9.87
CA ASN A 394 -0.37 -11.06 9.41
C ASN A 394 -1.04 -10.25 10.54
N LEU A 395 -2.12 -9.54 10.23
CA LEU A 395 -2.84 -8.64 11.15
C LEU A 395 -3.52 -9.36 12.32
N ILE A 396 -3.61 -10.69 12.28
CA ILE A 396 -4.16 -11.52 13.36
C ILE A 396 -3.09 -12.39 14.02
N ASP A 397 -1.82 -11.96 13.93
CA ASP A 397 -0.64 -12.59 14.53
C ASP A 397 -0.31 -13.99 13.97
N GLY A 398 -0.90 -14.36 12.83
CA GLY A 398 -0.62 -15.59 12.12
C GLY A 398 0.71 -15.53 11.34
N PRO A 399 1.33 -16.69 11.05
CA PRO A 399 2.68 -16.77 10.47
C PRO A 399 2.77 -16.55 8.96
N TYR A 400 1.63 -16.46 8.27
CA TYR A 400 1.55 -16.26 6.82
C TYR A 400 0.64 -15.09 6.45
N LEU A 401 1.08 -14.30 5.48
CA LEU A 401 0.23 -13.43 4.69
C LEU A 401 -0.50 -14.26 3.64
N GLY A 402 -1.72 -13.83 3.29
CA GLY A 402 -2.58 -14.50 2.33
C GLY A 402 -3.76 -13.60 1.98
N GLY A 403 -4.94 -13.95 2.47
CA GLY A 403 -6.18 -13.19 2.31
C GLY A 403 -6.48 -12.25 3.46
N ASN A 404 -7.77 -12.08 3.75
CA ASN A 404 -8.28 -11.23 4.82
C ASN A 404 -8.91 -12.07 5.93
N TYR A 405 -9.05 -11.49 7.11
CA TYR A 405 -9.87 -12.05 8.18
C TYR A 405 -11.31 -11.54 8.03
N TRP A 406 -12.26 -12.48 8.03
CA TRP A 406 -13.70 -12.20 7.95
C TRP A 406 -14.39 -12.77 9.20
N SER A 407 -15.07 -11.94 9.97
CA SER A 407 -15.67 -12.38 11.25
C SER A 407 -16.74 -13.46 11.14
N ASP A 408 -17.34 -13.63 9.96
CA ASP A 408 -18.37 -14.62 9.67
C ASP A 408 -17.81 -15.83 8.88
N TYR A 409 -16.50 -15.88 8.63
CA TYR A 409 -15.86 -17.03 8.01
C TYR A 409 -15.73 -18.17 9.03
N ALA A 410 -16.36 -19.29 8.72
CA ALA A 410 -16.39 -20.51 9.54
C ALA A 410 -15.62 -21.67 8.90
N GLY A 411 -14.69 -21.37 7.98
CA GLY A 411 -13.90 -22.40 7.29
C GLY A 411 -12.92 -23.11 8.21
N ASN A 412 -12.27 -24.14 7.66
CA ASN A 412 -11.35 -24.99 8.43
C ASN A 412 -9.89 -24.63 8.13
N ASP A 413 -9.03 -24.79 9.13
CA ASP A 413 -7.57 -24.71 9.00
C ASP A 413 -7.00 -26.05 9.53
N THR A 414 -6.80 -26.99 8.62
CA THR A 414 -6.47 -28.40 8.94
C THR A 414 -5.00 -28.55 9.30
N ASP A 415 -4.12 -27.79 8.65
CA ASP A 415 -2.68 -27.78 8.91
C ASP A 415 -2.26 -26.78 9.99
N ARG A 416 -3.19 -25.94 10.45
CA ARG A 416 -3.07 -25.00 11.59
C ARG A 416 -2.02 -23.93 11.36
N ASP A 417 -1.94 -23.45 10.14
CA ASP A 417 -0.99 -22.40 9.79
C ASP A 417 -1.59 -20.99 9.75
N GLY A 418 -2.84 -20.84 10.16
CA GLY A 418 -3.54 -19.56 10.28
C GLY A 418 -4.18 -19.08 8.98
N VAL A 419 -4.14 -19.90 7.92
CA VAL A 419 -4.81 -19.65 6.64
C VAL A 419 -5.83 -20.77 6.40
N GLY A 420 -7.06 -20.41 6.08
CA GLY A 420 -8.14 -21.37 5.87
C GLY A 420 -7.97 -22.18 4.58
N ASP A 421 -8.29 -23.48 4.66
CA ASP A 421 -8.28 -24.44 3.55
C ASP A 421 -9.48 -24.28 2.59
N THR A 422 -10.47 -23.50 2.99
CA THR A 422 -11.71 -23.29 2.23
C THR A 422 -11.85 -21.83 1.81
N PRO A 423 -12.14 -21.52 0.53
CA PRO A 423 -12.36 -20.14 0.11
C PRO A 423 -13.52 -19.46 0.84
N TYR A 424 -13.40 -18.15 1.06
CA TYR A 424 -14.51 -17.27 1.45
C TYR A 424 -14.88 -16.40 0.25
N LEU A 425 -15.89 -16.82 -0.52
CA LEU A 425 -16.30 -16.17 -1.77
C LEU A 425 -15.12 -16.04 -2.75
N TYR A 426 -14.57 -14.83 -2.92
CA TYR A 426 -13.45 -14.52 -3.81
C TYR A 426 -12.09 -14.52 -3.10
N ASP A 427 -12.07 -14.61 -1.77
CA ASP A 427 -10.84 -14.78 -0.98
C ASP A 427 -10.48 -16.27 -0.94
N LEU A 428 -9.38 -16.62 -1.60
CA LEU A 428 -8.93 -18.02 -1.68
C LEU A 428 -8.03 -18.43 -0.51
N LEU A 429 -7.56 -17.48 0.30
CA LEU A 429 -6.66 -17.71 1.43
C LEU A 429 -7.12 -16.92 2.67
N PRO A 430 -8.41 -17.02 3.06
CA PRO A 430 -8.94 -16.25 4.18
C PRO A 430 -8.18 -16.61 5.47
N LEU A 431 -7.92 -15.60 6.29
CA LEU A 431 -7.22 -15.77 7.56
C LEU A 431 -8.16 -16.36 8.61
N VAL A 432 -7.68 -17.34 9.37
CA VAL A 432 -8.40 -17.98 10.49
C VAL A 432 -7.72 -17.56 11.79
N GLU A 433 -8.50 -17.38 12.87
CA GLU A 433 -7.93 -17.09 14.19
C GLU A 433 -6.79 -18.07 14.52
N TYR A 434 -5.58 -17.53 14.56
CA TYR A 434 -4.39 -18.30 14.86
C TYR A 434 -4.16 -18.26 16.36
N THR A 435 -4.18 -19.44 16.99
CA THR A 435 -3.67 -19.58 18.35
C THR A 435 -2.28 -20.19 18.24
N PRO A 436 -1.20 -19.45 18.60
CA PRO A 436 0.15 -19.97 18.49
C PRO A 436 0.26 -21.29 19.23
N THR A 437 0.64 -22.35 18.51
CA THR A 437 0.88 -23.66 19.11
C THR A 437 2.30 -23.69 19.64
N TYR A 438 2.45 -23.24 20.88
CA TYR A 438 3.71 -23.35 21.61
C TYR A 438 4.05 -24.80 21.88
N THR A 439 5.32 -25.15 21.71
CA THR A 439 5.86 -26.46 22.04
C THR A 439 6.79 -26.38 23.25
N THR A 440 7.11 -27.54 23.81
CA THR A 440 8.16 -27.65 24.83
C THR A 440 9.53 -27.23 24.30
N ALA A 441 9.76 -27.27 22.98
CA ALA A 441 10.98 -26.78 22.36
C ALA A 441 11.05 -25.24 22.41
N ASP A 442 9.94 -24.55 22.20
CA ASP A 442 9.87 -23.08 22.31
C ASP A 442 10.17 -22.62 23.73
N ALA A 443 9.72 -23.37 24.74
CA ALA A 443 10.06 -23.08 26.14
C ALA A 443 11.57 -23.17 26.39
N VAL A 444 12.25 -24.13 25.75
CA VAL A 444 13.72 -24.26 25.84
C VAL A 444 14.43 -23.12 25.11
N ILE A 445 13.88 -22.66 23.98
CA ILE A 445 14.40 -21.48 23.26
C ILE A 445 14.27 -20.23 24.13
N ALA A 446 13.09 -19.94 24.66
CA ALA A 446 12.85 -18.81 25.55
C ALA A 446 13.76 -18.87 26.79
N LEU A 447 13.95 -20.06 27.39
CA LEU A 447 14.87 -20.24 28.52
C LEU A 447 16.33 -19.96 28.13
N SER A 448 16.73 -20.34 26.91
CA SER A 448 18.08 -20.06 26.39
C SER A 448 18.31 -18.57 26.15
N ILE A 449 17.29 -17.84 25.72
CA ILE A 449 17.33 -16.37 25.59
C ILE A 449 17.42 -15.73 26.99
N ALA A 450 16.56 -16.16 27.92
CA ALA A 450 16.57 -15.67 29.30
C ALA A 450 17.91 -15.92 30.02
N ALA A 451 18.60 -17.01 29.67
CA ALA A 451 19.95 -17.33 30.17
C ALA A 451 21.06 -16.56 29.45
N GLY A 452 20.75 -15.68 28.49
CA GLY A 452 21.72 -14.93 27.69
C GLY A 452 22.54 -15.79 26.73
N SER A 453 22.08 -17.00 26.43
CA SER A 453 22.74 -17.97 25.55
C SER A 453 22.25 -17.89 24.10
N ARG A 454 21.24 -17.04 23.83
CA ARG A 454 20.71 -16.73 22.50
C ARG A 454 20.34 -15.25 22.43
N GLU A 455 20.32 -14.70 21.22
CA GLU A 455 19.84 -13.33 20.96
C GLU A 455 18.36 -13.20 21.27
N TYR A 456 17.94 -11.96 21.58
CA TYR A 456 16.54 -11.64 21.85
C TYR A 456 15.66 -12.00 20.65
N ASN A 457 14.53 -12.66 20.93
CA ASN A 457 13.50 -12.95 19.96
C ASN A 457 12.16 -12.45 20.51
N PRO A 458 11.55 -11.41 19.92
CA PRO A 458 10.30 -10.83 20.42
C PRO A 458 9.15 -11.84 20.42
N LYS A 459 9.17 -12.88 19.58
CA LYS A 459 8.14 -13.95 19.61
C LYS A 459 8.15 -14.78 20.90
N MET A 460 9.25 -14.72 21.66
CA MET A 460 9.40 -15.42 22.92
C MET A 460 9.08 -14.55 24.12
N ASP A 461 8.79 -13.24 23.93
CA ASP A 461 8.28 -12.36 24.98
C ASP A 461 6.75 -12.46 24.96
N VAL A 462 6.23 -13.52 25.56
CA VAL A 462 4.81 -13.88 25.50
C VAL A 462 3.96 -13.10 26.50
N ASN A 463 4.58 -12.24 27.31
CA ASN A 463 3.90 -11.36 28.24
C ASN A 463 4.00 -9.87 27.83
N ASN A 464 4.73 -9.57 26.75
CA ASN A 464 4.92 -8.25 26.16
C ASN A 464 5.51 -7.20 27.13
N ASP A 465 6.42 -7.59 28.03
CA ASP A 465 7.13 -6.66 28.93
C ASP A 465 8.43 -6.10 28.34
N GLY A 466 8.75 -6.47 27.10
CA GLY A 466 9.94 -6.10 26.36
C GLY A 466 11.16 -6.97 26.70
N LYS A 467 10.99 -8.09 27.42
CA LYS A 467 12.07 -8.98 27.83
C LYS A 467 11.65 -10.45 27.79
N VAL A 468 12.53 -11.30 27.28
CA VAL A 468 12.37 -12.76 27.40
C VAL A 468 13.03 -13.25 28.68
N THR A 469 12.23 -13.74 29.62
CA THR A 469 12.69 -14.24 30.93
C THR A 469 12.28 -15.70 31.15
N SER A 470 12.63 -16.26 32.30
CA SER A 470 12.13 -17.59 32.70
C SER A 470 10.61 -17.62 32.89
N LEU A 471 9.95 -16.47 33.07
CA LEU A 471 8.50 -16.39 33.14
C LEU A 471 7.88 -16.70 31.77
N ASP A 472 8.44 -16.16 30.70
CA ASP A 472 8.02 -16.44 29.33
C ASP A 472 8.21 -17.91 28.99
N ALA A 473 9.37 -18.48 29.32
CA ALA A 473 9.62 -19.90 29.16
C ALA A 473 8.60 -20.76 29.92
N LEU A 474 8.20 -20.36 31.13
CA LEU A 474 7.17 -21.05 31.91
C LEU A 474 5.79 -20.91 31.26
N MET A 475 5.41 -19.71 30.81
CA MET A 475 4.14 -19.46 30.12
C MET A 475 4.06 -20.30 28.86
N ILE A 476 5.10 -20.32 28.03
CA ILE A 476 5.21 -21.13 26.81
C ILE A 476 5.09 -22.61 27.15
N LEU A 477 5.77 -23.09 28.21
CA LEU A 477 5.67 -24.48 28.66
C LEU A 477 4.24 -24.84 29.12
N GLN A 478 3.59 -23.95 29.87
CA GLN A 478 2.22 -24.13 30.32
C GLN A 478 1.24 -24.12 29.15
N ALA A 479 1.43 -23.23 28.17
CA ALA A 479 0.64 -23.18 26.94
C ALA A 479 0.81 -24.45 26.10
N ALA A 480 2.05 -24.94 25.96
CA ALA A 480 2.35 -26.20 25.28
C ALA A 480 1.68 -27.42 25.92
N SER A 481 1.43 -27.35 27.24
CA SER A 481 0.70 -28.39 27.99
C SER A 481 -0.82 -28.17 28.05
N GLY A 482 -1.33 -27.10 27.42
CA GLY A 482 -2.75 -26.75 27.41
C GLY A 482 -3.29 -26.20 28.75
N VAL A 483 -2.41 -25.80 29.67
CA VAL A 483 -2.78 -25.30 31.01
C VAL A 483 -3.24 -23.85 30.95
N ILE A 484 -2.61 -23.04 30.09
CA ILE A 484 -2.98 -21.64 29.85
C ILE A 484 -3.12 -21.39 28.35
N ARG A 485 -3.76 -20.28 27.99
CA ARG A 485 -3.68 -19.70 26.66
C ARG A 485 -2.83 -18.43 26.76
N ILE A 486 -1.86 -18.31 25.87
CA ILE A 486 -1.13 -17.07 25.65
C ILE A 486 -1.90 -16.33 24.55
N ALA A 487 -2.17 -15.05 24.78
CA ALA A 487 -2.93 -14.19 23.90
C ALA A 487 -2.00 -13.48 22.91
#